data_AF-A0A3N8KT28-F1
#
_entry.id   AF-A0A3N8KT28-F1
#
_cell.length_a   1.000
_cell.length_b   1.000
_cell.length_c   1.000
_cell.angle_alpha   90.00
_cell.angle_beta   90.00
_cell.angle_gamma   90.00
#
_symmetry.space_group_name_H-M   'P 1'
#
loop_
_entity.id
_entity.type
_entity.pdbx_description
1 polymer ?
#
loop_
_entity_poly.entity_id
_entity_poly.type
_entity_poly.pdbx_seq_one_letter_code
_entity_poly.pdbx_strand_id
1 'polypeptide(L)'
;MSDTFELIAISLPPDMAPEALPAAVKSMVADCWPGMSRGQLIARARRHALRLSLRAREACAPGEIGRFCLYLTADGETVRLVAHLRRVLRRRKLMRSGKPVRNSGTPPRDPRQASLF
;
A
#
# COMPACT_ATOMS: atom_id res chain seq x y z
N MET A 1 6.68 7.69 -10.63
CA MET A 1 7.46 6.48 -10.98
C MET A 1 6.67 5.28 -10.52
N SER A 2 6.65 4.19 -11.29
CA SER A 2 5.55 3.22 -11.26
C SER A 2 5.55 2.31 -10.04
N ASP A 3 4.61 2.54 -9.16
CA ASP A 3 4.14 1.51 -8.26
C ASP A 3 3.25 0.55 -9.06
N THR A 4 3.87 -0.46 -9.65
CA THR A 4 3.16 -1.55 -10.36
C THR A 4 2.49 -2.50 -9.39
N PHE A 5 2.63 -2.28 -8.08
CA PHE A 5 2.08 -3.13 -7.03
C PHE A 5 1.40 -2.29 -5.97
N GLU A 6 0.33 -2.86 -5.44
CA GLU A 6 -0.48 -2.35 -4.36
C GLU A 6 -0.55 -3.40 -3.25
N LEU A 7 -0.27 -3.00 -2.02
CA LEU A 7 -0.34 -3.86 -0.85
C LEU A 7 -1.80 -4.18 -0.54
N ILE A 8 -2.14 -5.45 -0.44
CA ILE A 8 -3.46 -5.91 -0.02
C ILE A 8 -3.43 -6.30 1.45
N ALA A 9 -2.43 -7.10 1.86
CA ALA A 9 -2.26 -7.56 3.22
C ALA A 9 -0.82 -7.96 3.52
N ILE A 10 -0.48 -8.00 4.81
CA ILE A 10 0.74 -8.64 5.32
C ILE A 10 0.29 -9.75 6.27
N SER A 11 0.85 -10.94 6.12
CA SER A 11 0.59 -12.07 6.99
C SER A 11 1.88 -12.69 7.50
N LEU A 12 1.81 -13.26 8.70
CA LEU A 12 2.85 -14.10 9.26
C LEU A 12 2.90 -15.44 8.52
N PRO A 13 4.10 -16.03 8.35
CA PRO A 13 4.19 -17.42 7.93
C PRO A 13 3.74 -18.35 9.08
N PRO A 14 3.25 -19.56 8.77
CA PRO A 14 2.57 -20.42 9.76
C PRO A 14 3.50 -20.93 10.88
N ASP A 15 4.81 -20.88 10.65
CA ASP A 15 5.87 -21.29 11.56
C ASP A 15 6.29 -20.19 12.55
N MET A 16 5.67 -19.00 12.52
CA MET A 16 6.11 -17.84 13.30
C MET A 16 4.98 -17.23 14.14
N ALA A 17 5.23 -17.17 15.46
CA ALA A 17 4.33 -16.49 16.39
C ALA A 17 4.45 -14.96 16.28
N PRO A 18 3.35 -14.20 16.35
CA PRO A 18 3.38 -12.74 16.29
C PRO A 18 4.20 -12.11 17.42
N GLU A 19 4.23 -12.73 18.59
CA GLU A 19 4.94 -12.27 19.78
C GLU A 19 6.45 -12.29 19.57
N ALA A 20 6.94 -13.24 18.78
CA ALA A 20 8.36 -13.42 18.45
C ALA A 20 8.90 -12.34 17.50
N LEU A 21 8.04 -11.49 16.91
CA LEU A 21 8.50 -10.42 16.03
C LEU A 21 9.21 -9.30 16.81
N PRO A 22 10.33 -8.75 16.28
CA PRO A 22 10.95 -7.54 16.80
C PRO A 22 9.97 -6.35 16.85
N ALA A 23 10.11 -5.50 17.86
CA ALA A 23 9.21 -4.36 18.07
C ALA A 23 9.17 -3.38 16.88
N ALA A 24 10.30 -3.16 16.20
CA ALA A 24 10.39 -2.34 14.99
C ALA A 24 9.57 -2.93 13.83
N VAL A 25 9.58 -4.27 13.69
CA VAL A 25 8.77 -4.97 12.68
C VAL A 25 7.28 -4.82 12.99
N LYS A 26 6.88 -5.05 14.25
CA LYS A 26 5.49 -4.86 14.70
C LYS A 26 5.01 -3.43 14.42
N SER A 27 5.82 -2.42 14.76
CA SER A 27 5.52 -1.00 14.54
C SER A 27 5.36 -0.66 13.05
N MET A 28 6.26 -1.17 12.21
CA MET A 28 6.19 -0.99 10.76
C MET A 28 4.95 -1.65 10.13
N VAL A 29 4.59 -2.85 10.59
CA VAL A 29 3.39 -3.57 10.14
C VAL A 29 2.12 -2.85 10.58
N ALA A 30 2.05 -2.37 11.82
CA ALA A 30 0.90 -1.60 12.33
C ALA A 30 0.67 -0.29 11.56
N ASP A 31 1.76 0.28 11.06
CA ASP A 31 1.72 1.43 10.18
C ASP A 31 1.09 1.08 8.81
N CYS A 32 1.24 -0.16 8.32
CA CYS A 32 0.81 -0.55 6.98
C CYS A 32 -0.72 -0.55 6.78
N TRP A 33 -1.16 -0.22 5.57
CA TRP A 33 -2.58 -0.21 5.19
C TRP A 33 -2.79 -0.81 3.78
N PRO A 34 -3.96 -1.41 3.49
CA PRO A 34 -4.33 -1.87 2.14
C PRO A 34 -4.45 -0.71 1.15
N GLY A 35 -3.84 -0.84 -0.02
CA GLY A 35 -3.75 0.23 -1.03
C GLY A 35 -2.36 0.85 -1.16
N MET A 36 -1.42 0.44 -0.29
CA MET A 36 -0.10 1.06 -0.24
C MET A 36 0.79 0.64 -1.40
N SER A 37 1.49 1.62 -1.95
CA SER A 37 2.43 1.43 -3.05
C SER A 37 3.73 0.77 -2.58
N ARG A 38 4.48 0.14 -3.49
CA ARG A 38 5.81 -0.43 -3.16
C ARG A 38 6.77 0.65 -2.64
N GLY A 39 6.76 1.83 -3.24
CA GLY A 39 7.58 2.96 -2.77
C GLY A 39 7.21 3.41 -1.36
N GLN A 40 5.91 3.50 -1.06
CA GLN A 40 5.41 3.86 0.28
C GLN A 40 5.80 2.81 1.33
N LEU A 41 5.70 1.51 0.99
CA LEU A 41 6.12 0.41 1.86
C LEU A 41 7.63 0.48 2.17
N ILE A 42 8.47 0.78 1.18
CA ILE A 42 9.92 0.97 1.38
C ILE A 42 10.21 2.19 2.26
N ALA A 43 9.53 3.32 2.03
CA ALA A 43 9.71 4.52 2.83
C ALA A 43 9.31 4.30 4.29
N ARG A 44 8.25 3.53 4.52
CA ARG A 44 7.80 3.06 5.85
C ARG A 44 8.86 2.22 6.55
N ALA A 45 9.39 1.19 5.90
CA ALA A 45 10.46 0.37 6.47
C ALA A 45 11.67 1.22 6.89
N ARG A 46 12.09 2.16 6.04
CA ARG A 46 13.20 3.07 6.34
C ARG A 46 12.96 3.94 7.57
N ARG A 47 11.72 4.38 7.82
CA ARG A 47 11.37 5.17 9.03
C ARG A 47 11.56 4.38 10.32
N HIS A 48 11.45 3.05 10.27
CA HIS A 48 11.68 2.14 11.38
C HIS A 48 13.11 1.56 11.39
N ALA A 49 14.04 2.17 10.66
CA ALA A 49 15.41 1.69 10.46
C ALA A 49 15.50 0.26 9.87
N LEU A 50 14.46 -0.20 9.16
CA LEU A 50 14.42 -1.51 8.55
C LEU A 50 14.88 -1.46 7.09
N ARG A 51 15.72 -2.42 6.71
CA ARG A 51 15.98 -2.71 5.30
C ARG A 51 14.92 -3.68 4.78
N LEU A 52 14.21 -3.25 3.74
CA LEU A 52 13.16 -4.03 3.10
C LEU A 52 13.65 -4.69 1.81
N SER A 53 13.34 -5.99 1.65
CA SER A 53 13.51 -6.71 0.39
C SER A 53 12.25 -7.51 0.05
N LEU A 54 11.84 -7.47 -1.21
CA LEU A 54 10.66 -8.15 -1.73
C LEU A 54 11.08 -9.15 -2.80
N ARG A 55 10.73 -10.42 -2.61
CA ARG A 55 10.94 -11.48 -3.61
C ARG A 55 9.60 -12.09 -4.01
N ALA A 56 9.33 -12.16 -5.30
CA ALA A 56 8.16 -12.86 -5.80
C ALA A 56 8.30 -14.35 -5.50
N ARG A 57 7.26 -14.99 -4.96
CA ARG A 57 7.23 -16.44 -4.80
C ARG A 57 6.80 -17.11 -6.10
N GLU A 58 5.85 -16.50 -6.80
CA GLU A 58 5.29 -16.95 -8.07
C GLU A 58 5.06 -15.74 -8.99
N ALA A 59 5.06 -15.97 -10.30
CA ALA A 59 4.69 -14.93 -11.25
C ALA A 59 3.20 -14.60 -11.11
N CYS A 60 2.86 -13.31 -11.12
CA CYS A 60 1.50 -12.80 -10.96
C CYS A 60 1.11 -11.97 -12.19
N ALA A 61 -0.02 -12.29 -12.81
CA ALA A 61 -0.53 -11.50 -13.92
C ALA A 61 -1.00 -10.12 -13.40
N PRO A 62 -1.06 -9.09 -14.27
CA PRO A 62 -1.67 -7.82 -13.89
C PRO A 62 -3.14 -8.00 -13.48
N GLY A 63 -3.55 -7.38 -12.38
CA GLY A 63 -4.88 -7.52 -11.78
C GLY A 63 -4.98 -8.61 -10.72
N GLU A 64 -4.11 -9.63 -10.78
CA GLU A 64 -4.07 -10.71 -9.81
C GLU A 64 -3.32 -10.30 -8.53
N ILE A 65 -3.59 -11.04 -7.45
CA ILE A 65 -2.93 -10.91 -6.16
C ILE A 65 -1.85 -11.99 -6.09
N GLY A 66 -0.59 -11.56 -6.07
CA GLY A 66 0.57 -12.42 -5.89
C GLY A 66 1.03 -12.46 -4.44
N ARG A 67 1.64 -13.58 -4.05
CA ARG A 67 2.32 -13.72 -2.76
C ARG A 67 3.80 -13.43 -2.92
N PHE A 68 4.32 -12.56 -2.06
CA PHE A 68 5.71 -12.14 -2.06
C PHE A 68 6.32 -12.41 -0.69
N CYS A 69 7.54 -12.94 -0.69
CA CYS A 69 8.37 -12.97 0.51
C CYS A 69 8.85 -11.55 0.80
N LEU A 70 8.44 -11.02 1.95
CA LEU A 70 8.86 -9.74 2.47
C LEU A 70 9.92 -9.97 3.55
N TYR A 71 11.14 -9.56 3.28
CA TYR A 71 12.25 -9.62 4.24
C TYR A 71 12.46 -8.24 4.85
N LEU A 72 12.54 -8.20 6.17
CA LEU A 72 12.81 -7.01 6.96
C LEU A 72 14.05 -7.27 7.80
N THR A 73 15.10 -6.48 7.58
CA THR A 73 16.33 -6.61 8.35
C THR A 73 16.47 -5.42 9.29
N ALA A 74 16.66 -5.69 10.58
CA ALA A 74 16.98 -4.74 11.64
C ALA A 74 18.28 -5.20 12.31
N ASP A 75 19.30 -4.34 12.38
CA ASP A 75 20.54 -4.62 13.13
C ASP A 75 21.19 -6.00 12.88
N GLY A 76 21.09 -6.49 11.63
CA GLY A 76 21.63 -7.80 11.22
C GLY A 76 20.66 -8.98 11.35
N GLU A 77 19.58 -8.85 12.12
CA GLU A 77 18.51 -9.85 12.21
C GLU A 77 17.53 -9.68 11.05
N THR A 78 17.16 -10.78 10.38
CA THR A 78 16.23 -10.74 9.25
C THR A 78 14.97 -11.54 9.54
N VAL A 79 13.83 -10.87 9.46
CA VAL A 79 12.50 -11.45 9.63
C VAL A 79 11.83 -11.62 8.27
N ARG A 80 11.18 -12.77 8.08
CA ARG A 80 10.42 -13.10 6.87
C ARG A 80 8.92 -13.01 7.15
N LEU A 81 8.23 -12.21 6.35
CA LEU A 81 6.78 -12.10 6.29
C LEU A 81 6.26 -12.44 4.89
N VAL A 82 4.95 -12.61 4.76
CA VAL A 82 4.27 -12.78 3.47
C VAL A 82 3.50 -11.52 3.15
N ALA A 83 3.83 -10.87 2.04
CA ALA A 83 3.09 -9.73 1.52
C ALA A 83 2.19 -10.19 0.37
N HIS A 84 0.90 -9.86 0.46
CA HIS A 84 -0.08 -10.06 -0.61
C HIS A 84 -0.14 -8.77 -1.41
N LEU A 85 0.37 -8.81 -2.64
CA LEU A 85 0.45 -7.62 -3.50
C LEU A 85 -0.37 -7.83 -4.76
N ARG A 86 -1.22 -6.87 -5.10
CA ARG A 86 -1.91 -6.83 -6.39
C ARG A 86 -1.03 -6.13 -7.41
N ARG A 87 -0.83 -6.75 -8.57
CA ARG A 87 -0.11 -6.09 -9.67
C ARG A 87 -1.05 -5.11 -10.39
N VAL A 88 -0.80 -3.82 -10.27
CA VAL A 88 -1.60 -2.80 -10.95
C VAL A 88 -1.10 -2.64 -12.38
N LEU A 89 -1.98 -2.81 -13.36
CA LEU A 89 -1.71 -2.40 -14.73
C LEU A 89 -1.32 -0.91 -14.69
N ARG A 90 -0.14 -0.56 -15.18
CA ARG A 90 0.15 0.85 -15.48
C ARG A 90 -0.94 1.28 -16.45
N ARG A 91 -1.98 1.98 -15.99
CA ARG A 91 -2.71 2.86 -16.88
C ARG A 91 -1.63 3.76 -17.43
N ARG A 92 -1.29 3.58 -18.73
CA ARG A 92 -0.65 4.65 -19.48
C ARG A 92 -1.48 5.87 -19.10
N LYS A 93 -0.87 6.87 -18.48
CA LYS A 93 -1.50 8.20 -18.44
C LYS A 93 -1.84 8.45 -19.89
N LEU A 94 -3.12 8.30 -20.25
CA LEU A 94 -3.64 8.95 -21.43
C LEU A 94 -3.23 10.40 -21.16
N MET A 95 -2.35 10.92 -22.02
CA MET A 95 -1.94 12.31 -21.93
C MET A 95 -3.18 13.14 -21.65
N ARG A 96 -3.05 14.09 -20.73
CA ARG A 96 -4.00 15.17 -20.55
C ARG A 96 -4.21 15.84 -21.92
N SER A 97 -5.19 15.38 -22.68
CA SER A 97 -5.83 16.15 -23.73
C SER A 97 -7.22 16.53 -23.21
N GLY A 98 -7.24 17.72 -22.59
CA GLY A 98 -8.40 18.61 -22.54
C GLY A 98 -9.66 18.13 -21.82
N LYS A 99 -9.77 18.40 -20.52
CA LYS A 99 -10.90 19.19 -20.00
C LYS A 99 -10.65 19.68 -18.56
N PRO A 100 -10.86 20.97 -18.26
CA PRO A 100 -10.69 21.48 -16.91
C PRO A 100 -11.81 20.98 -15.99
N VAL A 101 -11.45 20.89 -14.70
CA VAL A 101 -12.28 20.63 -13.52
C VAL A 101 -13.62 21.35 -13.65
N ARG A 102 -14.72 20.58 -13.63
CA ARG A 102 -16.08 21.11 -13.44
C ARG A 102 -16.54 20.72 -12.04
N ASN A 103 -16.33 21.66 -11.13
CA ASN A 103 -17.13 21.98 -9.96
C ASN A 103 -17.90 20.80 -9.34
N SER A 104 -17.42 20.31 -8.20
CA SER A 104 -18.35 19.91 -7.14
C SER A 104 -19.09 21.18 -6.67
N GLY A 105 -20.04 21.63 -7.47
CA GLY A 105 -20.98 22.67 -7.08
C GLY A 105 -21.82 22.12 -5.93
N THR A 106 -21.97 22.93 -4.90
CA THR A 106 -22.93 22.73 -3.81
C THR A 106 -24.29 22.35 -4.40
N PRO A 107 -25.03 21.38 -3.82
CA PRO A 107 -26.34 21.01 -4.35
C PRO A 107 -27.24 22.25 -4.47
N PRO A 108 -28.12 22.32 -5.49
CA PRO A 108 -29.00 23.46 -5.69
C PRO A 108 -29.81 23.73 -4.42
N ARG A 109 -29.72 24.95 -3.86
CA ARG A 109 -30.58 25.38 -2.76
C ARG A 109 -32.03 25.45 -3.25
N ASP A 110 -32.95 24.85 -2.48
CA ASP A 110 -34.39 24.96 -2.70
C ASP A 110 -34.81 26.43 -2.50
N PRO A 111 -35.55 27.05 -3.45
CA PRO A 111 -36.03 28.43 -3.31
C PRO A 111 -36.96 28.66 -2.10
N ARG A 112 -37.46 27.61 -1.43
CA ARG A 112 -38.26 27.72 -0.20
C ARG A 112 -37.43 27.95 1.08
N GLN A 113 -36.10 27.84 1.02
CA GLN A 113 -35.22 27.96 2.21
C GLN A 113 -34.67 29.37 2.45
N ALA A 114 -35.23 30.41 1.82
CA ALA A 114 -34.64 31.77 1.81
C ALA A 114 -34.81 32.61 3.10
N SER A 115 -35.28 32.08 4.21
CA SER A 115 -35.24 32.84 5.47
C SER A 115 -35.22 31.92 6.69
N LEU A 116 -34.06 31.78 7.31
CA LEU A 116 -33.87 31.49 8.73
C LEU A 116 -32.41 31.80 9.06
N PHE A 117 -32.21 33.06 9.51
CA PHE A 117 -30.99 33.67 10.06
C PHE A 117 -29.89 34.10 9.09
#